data_AF-A0A124ENK3-F1
#
_entry.id   AF-A0A124ENK3-F1
#
_cell.length_a   1.000
_cell.length_b   1.000
_cell.length_c   1.000
_cell.angle_alpha   90.00
_cell.angle_beta   90.00
_cell.angle_gamma   90.00
#
_symmetry.space_group_name_H-M   'P 1'
#
loop_
_entity.id
_entity.type
_entity.pdbx_description
1 polymer ?
#
loop_
_entity_poly.entity_id
_entity_poly.type
_entity_poly.pdbx_seq_one_letter_code
_entity_poly.pdbx_strand_id
1 'polypeptide(L)'
;MNSPRTPQSDDPDPDFSAGQGNWGRRFDEPLTVSPRQVQRRSSAKTVALGAAVAGAAALAGLLFWLTRPSEDNAQPAAPEELTVTSGPQPTTTSEDDARLLRLLPKGYRAGACEPTQAPEGVLSQVKCAQNDDPDGPVSATFSLVGDSLSLERVFTETISAANRVDCPGNIQSPGPWRRNATPDSVSGQLYCGLVDGQPTVVWTDEERKTVSAVRAGPDGPTFPRLYAWWSSHS
;
A
#
# COMPACT_ATOMS: atom_id res chain seq x y z
N MET A 1 -28.87 86.61 -17.88
CA MET A 1 -27.45 86.75 -18.28
C MET A 1 -26.56 86.03 -17.29
N ASN A 2 -25.43 85.52 -17.77
CA ASN A 2 -24.31 84.84 -17.10
C ASN A 2 -24.41 83.32 -16.83
N SER A 3 -23.91 82.54 -17.78
CA SER A 3 -23.05 81.37 -17.51
C SER A 3 -21.75 81.85 -16.83
N PRO A 4 -20.97 81.02 -16.10
CA PRO A 4 -20.15 79.99 -16.77
C PRO A 4 -19.71 78.76 -15.93
N ARG A 5 -19.03 77.85 -16.65
CA ARG A 5 -17.86 77.04 -16.23
C ARG A 5 -18.08 75.78 -15.39
N THR A 6 -18.10 74.66 -16.09
CA THR A 6 -17.47 73.39 -15.69
C THR A 6 -15.96 73.59 -15.45
N PRO A 7 -15.39 73.04 -14.37
CA PRO A 7 -13.95 72.87 -14.24
C PRO A 7 -13.48 71.57 -14.94
N GLN A 8 -12.44 71.73 -15.72
CA GLN A 8 -11.60 70.72 -16.34
C GLN A 8 -10.48 70.37 -15.34
N SER A 9 -10.17 69.09 -15.17
CA SER A 9 -8.97 68.54 -14.52
C SER A 9 -8.76 67.17 -15.18
N ASP A 10 -7.98 67.06 -16.25
CA ASP A 10 -6.50 66.94 -16.28
C ASP A 10 -6.00 65.82 -15.36
N ASP A 11 -6.04 64.60 -15.88
CA ASP A 11 -5.12 63.52 -15.49
C ASP A 11 -4.49 62.98 -16.78
N PRO A 12 -3.15 62.96 -16.90
CA PRO A 12 -2.46 62.45 -18.08
C PRO A 12 -2.35 60.92 -18.06
N ASP A 13 -2.74 60.29 -19.17
CA ASP A 13 -2.39 58.90 -19.50
C ASP A 13 -0.86 58.71 -19.48
N PRO A 14 -0.33 57.62 -18.89
CA PRO A 14 1.07 57.28 -19.07
C PRO A 14 1.31 56.73 -20.49
N ASP A 15 2.06 57.52 -21.24
CA ASP A 15 2.66 57.27 -22.54
C ASP A 15 3.53 55.99 -22.53
N PHE A 16 3.03 54.90 -23.13
CA PHE A 16 3.83 53.71 -23.42
C PHE A 16 4.48 53.84 -24.79
N SER A 17 5.55 54.63 -24.85
CA SER A 17 6.40 54.73 -26.03
C SER A 17 7.82 54.24 -25.77
N ALA A 18 8.14 53.14 -26.46
CA ALA A 18 9.44 52.81 -27.05
C ALA A 18 10.63 52.46 -26.13
N GLY A 19 10.64 51.20 -25.67
CA GLY A 19 11.86 50.42 -25.42
C GLY A 19 12.16 49.45 -26.57
N GLN A 20 12.21 49.94 -27.81
CA GLN A 20 12.66 49.14 -28.96
C GLN A 20 14.18 49.06 -28.96
N GLY A 21 14.72 47.87 -28.68
CA GLY A 21 16.14 47.63 -28.94
C GLY A 21 16.78 46.45 -28.21
N ASN A 22 16.20 45.24 -28.26
CA ASN A 22 17.05 44.03 -28.22
C ASN A 22 16.38 42.68 -28.53
N TRP A 23 15.08 42.62 -28.81
CA TRP A 23 14.37 41.32 -28.89
C TRP A 23 14.46 40.62 -30.25
N GLY A 24 14.98 41.28 -31.29
CA GLY A 24 14.95 40.78 -32.68
C GLY A 24 16.13 39.94 -33.15
N ARG A 25 17.10 39.57 -32.29
CA ARG A 25 18.30 38.81 -32.72
C ARG A 25 18.60 37.53 -31.91
N ARG A 26 17.58 36.82 -31.43
CA ARG A 26 17.78 35.55 -30.69
C ARG A 26 17.10 34.32 -31.29
N PHE A 27 16.51 34.42 -32.48
CA PHE A 27 15.75 33.32 -33.08
C PHE A 27 16.14 32.99 -34.52
N ASP A 28 17.43 33.07 -34.85
CA ASP A 28 17.96 32.62 -36.15
C ASP A 28 19.24 31.80 -35.96
N GLU A 29 19.14 30.72 -35.17
CA GLU A 29 20.19 29.70 -35.16
C GLU A 29 19.53 28.33 -35.28
N PRO A 30 19.85 27.53 -36.33
CA PRO A 30 19.28 26.20 -36.46
C PRO A 30 19.75 25.33 -35.30
N LEU A 31 18.80 24.82 -34.52
CA LEU A 31 19.03 23.87 -33.43
C LEU A 31 19.66 22.59 -33.98
N THR A 32 20.97 22.60 -34.10
CA THR A 32 21.76 21.43 -34.52
C THR A 32 21.97 20.58 -33.28
N VAL A 33 21.04 19.66 -33.03
CA VAL A 33 21.15 18.68 -31.95
C VAL A 33 22.29 17.73 -32.28
N SER A 34 23.47 18.01 -31.74
CA SER A 34 24.60 17.09 -31.78
C SER A 34 24.36 15.99 -30.74
N PRO A 35 24.19 14.72 -31.13
CA PRO A 35 24.03 13.64 -30.16
C PRO A 35 25.32 13.50 -29.34
N ARG A 36 25.21 13.67 -28.03
CA ARG A 36 26.31 13.43 -27.09
C ARG A 36 26.57 11.92 -27.06
N GLN A 37 27.58 11.47 -27.80
CA GLN A 37 28.08 10.09 -27.76
C GLN A 37 28.53 9.78 -26.33
N VAL A 38 27.72 9.02 -25.60
CA VAL A 38 28.08 8.49 -24.27
C VAL A 38 29.14 7.42 -24.51
N GLN A 39 30.41 7.75 -24.26
CA GLN A 39 31.47 6.75 -24.27
C GLN A 39 31.21 5.74 -23.15
N ARG A 40 30.74 4.54 -23.53
CA ARG A 40 30.62 3.39 -22.64
C ARG A 40 32.03 2.90 -22.32
N ARG A 41 32.64 3.47 -21.28
CA ARG A 41 33.95 3.05 -20.78
C ARG A 41 33.80 1.66 -20.15
N SER A 42 33.99 0.62 -20.95
CA SER A 42 34.06 -0.76 -20.46
C SER A 42 35.37 -0.94 -19.67
N SER A 43 35.29 -0.82 -18.35
CA SER A 43 36.41 -1.21 -17.48
C SER A 43 36.32 -2.71 -17.20
N ALA A 44 36.92 -3.50 -18.09
CA ALA A 44 37.28 -4.87 -17.76
C ALA A 44 38.39 -4.82 -16.69
N LYS A 45 38.06 -5.28 -15.48
CA LYS A 45 39.07 -5.68 -14.50
C LYS A 45 38.82 -7.13 -14.12
N THR A 46 39.74 -7.95 -14.60
CA THR A 46 40.06 -9.30 -14.14
C THR A 46 40.24 -9.35 -12.63
N VAL A 47 39.59 -10.31 -11.98
CA VAL A 47 40.05 -10.88 -10.72
C VAL A 47 40.14 -12.39 -10.93
N ALA A 48 41.36 -12.90 -10.90
CA ALA A 48 41.65 -14.32 -10.96
C ALA A 48 41.70 -14.89 -9.53
N LEU A 49 41.08 -16.06 -9.39
CA LEU A 49 41.49 -17.24 -8.64
C LEU A 49 41.65 -17.14 -7.10
N GLY A 50 40.76 -17.87 -6.41
CA GLY A 50 40.98 -18.38 -5.06
C GLY A 50 40.15 -19.64 -4.85
N ALA A 51 40.81 -20.75 -4.53
CA ALA A 51 40.31 -22.11 -4.63
C ALA A 51 39.44 -22.59 -3.44
N ALA A 52 38.63 -23.61 -3.76
CA ALA A 52 38.03 -24.66 -2.95
C ALA A 52 38.27 -24.71 -1.42
N VAL A 53 37.16 -24.79 -0.68
CA VAL A 53 37.03 -25.70 0.48
C VAL A 53 35.65 -26.36 0.41
N ALA A 54 35.63 -27.67 0.20
CA ALA A 54 34.47 -28.52 0.32
C ALA A 54 34.31 -28.99 1.79
N GLY A 55 33.07 -29.18 2.22
CA GLY A 55 32.73 -30.14 3.27
C GLY A 55 32.30 -29.55 4.61
N ALA A 56 31.03 -29.80 4.95
CA ALA A 56 30.46 -30.06 6.29
C ALA A 56 29.20 -29.24 6.63
N ALA A 57 28.09 -29.47 5.91
CA ALA A 57 26.76 -29.08 6.39
C ALA A 57 25.68 -30.15 6.16
N ALA A 58 26.06 -31.37 5.78
CA ALA A 58 25.14 -32.48 5.55
C ALA A 58 25.08 -33.49 6.72
N LEU A 59 25.92 -33.35 7.76
CA LEU A 59 25.96 -34.28 8.90
C LEU A 59 25.22 -33.80 10.16
N ALA A 60 24.89 -32.50 10.28
CA ALA A 60 24.12 -31.99 11.40
C ALA A 60 22.62 -32.31 11.30
N GLY A 61 22.08 -32.39 10.08
CA GLY A 61 20.67 -32.74 9.84
C GLY A 61 20.36 -34.22 10.06
N LEU A 62 21.34 -35.11 9.92
CA LEU A 62 21.14 -36.56 10.06
C LEU A 62 21.24 -37.05 11.52
N LEU A 63 22.02 -36.36 12.36
CA LEU A 63 22.15 -36.69 13.79
C LEU A 63 20.94 -36.24 14.61
N PHE A 64 20.28 -35.15 14.23
CA PHE A 64 19.10 -34.65 14.95
C PHE A 64 17.84 -35.52 14.72
N TRP A 65 17.82 -36.35 13.67
CA TRP A 65 16.70 -37.25 13.38
C TRP A 65 16.86 -38.66 13.96
N LEU A 66 18.04 -39.02 14.48
CA LEU A 66 18.30 -40.33 15.08
C LEU A 66 18.18 -40.36 16.62
N THR A 67 17.95 -39.21 17.26
CA THR A 67 17.80 -39.12 18.71
C THR A 67 16.38 -38.85 19.19
N ARG A 68 15.36 -39.05 18.35
CA ARG A 68 13.98 -39.14 18.85
C ARG A 68 13.81 -40.47 19.59
N PRO A 69 13.62 -40.47 20.92
CA PRO A 69 13.26 -41.69 21.62
C PRO A 69 11.90 -42.13 21.09
N SER A 70 11.82 -43.37 20.60
CA SER A 70 10.55 -44.06 20.45
C SER A 70 10.15 -44.52 21.84
N GLU A 71 9.18 -43.84 22.44
CA GLU A 71 8.55 -44.32 23.67
C GLU A 71 7.53 -45.40 23.29
N ASP A 72 8.02 -46.63 23.17
CA ASP A 72 7.20 -47.83 23.31
C ASP A 72 7.70 -48.57 24.54
N ASN A 73 7.01 -48.37 25.67
CA ASN A 73 7.00 -49.37 26.72
C ASN A 73 5.60 -49.47 27.31
N ALA A 74 5.04 -50.66 27.17
CA ALA A 74 3.67 -50.97 27.51
C ALA A 74 3.54 -51.50 28.95
N GLN A 75 2.40 -51.15 29.56
CA GLN A 75 1.59 -51.96 30.49
C GLN A 75 1.97 -51.91 32.00
N PRO A 76 1.05 -52.13 32.98
CA PRO A 76 -0.42 -52.40 32.95
C PRO A 76 -1.36 -51.51 33.84
N ALA A 77 -2.58 -51.30 33.33
CA ALA A 77 -3.92 -51.36 33.97
C ALA A 77 -4.32 -50.57 35.26
N ALA A 78 -5.32 -49.68 35.03
CA ALA A 78 -6.52 -49.32 35.83
C ALA A 78 -6.45 -48.16 36.85
N PRO A 79 -7.56 -47.40 37.11
CA PRO A 79 -8.91 -47.39 36.48
C PRO A 79 -9.36 -46.00 35.93
N GLU A 80 -10.45 -46.02 35.15
CA GLU A 80 -11.41 -44.93 34.83
C GLU A 80 -10.97 -43.45 34.95
N GLU A 81 -10.94 -42.72 33.82
CA GLU A 81 -11.80 -41.53 33.65
C GLU A 81 -11.83 -41.06 32.18
N LEU A 82 -13.04 -41.01 31.63
CA LEU A 82 -13.54 -40.18 30.52
C LEU A 82 -12.62 -39.96 29.31
N THR A 83 -13.01 -40.60 28.21
CA THR A 83 -12.64 -40.21 26.84
C THR A 83 -13.09 -38.77 26.57
N VAL A 84 -12.18 -37.80 26.73
CA VAL A 84 -12.38 -36.46 26.15
C VAL A 84 -12.00 -36.57 24.68
N THR A 85 -13.01 -36.78 23.84
CA THR A 85 -12.95 -36.39 22.44
C THR A 85 -12.54 -34.92 22.37
N SER A 86 -11.29 -34.65 21.99
CA SER A 86 -10.88 -33.32 21.54
C SER A 86 -11.65 -32.99 20.27
N GLY A 87 -12.82 -32.39 20.42
CA GLY A 87 -13.46 -31.64 19.35
C GLY A 87 -12.58 -30.44 18.96
N PRO A 88 -12.78 -29.85 17.78
CA PRO A 88 -12.02 -28.67 17.36
C PRO A 88 -12.22 -27.57 18.40
N GLN A 89 -11.12 -27.20 19.07
CA GLN A 89 -11.13 -26.15 20.07
C GLN A 89 -11.55 -24.84 19.37
N PRO A 90 -12.55 -24.11 19.87
CA PRO A 90 -12.88 -22.80 19.32
C PRO A 90 -11.62 -21.93 19.41
N THR A 91 -11.14 -21.45 18.26
CA THR A 91 -10.05 -20.48 18.22
C THR A 91 -10.55 -19.24 18.94
N THR A 92 -10.14 -19.05 20.18
CA THR A 92 -10.43 -17.83 20.93
C THR A 92 -9.78 -16.68 20.17
N THR A 93 -10.61 -15.83 19.56
CA THR A 93 -10.20 -14.60 18.89
C THR A 93 -9.34 -13.77 19.84
N SER A 94 -8.13 -13.38 19.42
CA SER A 94 -7.26 -12.54 20.25
C SER A 94 -7.86 -11.14 20.45
N GLU A 95 -7.39 -10.39 21.44
CA GLU A 95 -7.83 -9.02 21.65
C GLU A 95 -7.53 -8.12 20.43
N ASP A 96 -6.38 -8.32 19.79
CA ASP A 96 -5.99 -7.61 18.57
C ASP A 96 -6.87 -7.99 17.38
N ASP A 97 -7.25 -9.25 17.23
CA ASP A 97 -8.23 -9.68 16.22
C ASP A 97 -9.59 -9.00 16.46
N ALA A 98 -10.07 -9.00 17.70
CA ALA A 98 -11.33 -8.35 18.05
C ALA A 98 -11.26 -6.83 17.87
N ARG A 99 -10.09 -6.21 18.10
CA ARG A 99 -9.85 -4.80 17.80
C ARG A 99 -9.89 -4.56 16.29
N LEU A 100 -9.16 -5.33 15.50
CA LEU A 100 -9.11 -5.19 14.04
C LEU A 100 -10.49 -5.39 13.40
N LEU A 101 -11.23 -6.42 13.82
CA LEU A 101 -12.58 -6.71 13.31
C LEU A 101 -13.57 -5.54 13.52
N ARG A 102 -13.41 -4.76 14.59
CA ARG A 102 -14.24 -3.56 14.86
C ARG A 102 -13.89 -2.37 13.97
N LEU A 103 -12.72 -2.38 13.34
CA LEU A 103 -12.23 -1.29 12.49
C LEU A 103 -12.53 -1.50 11.00
N LEU A 104 -13.05 -2.67 10.63
CA LEU A 104 -13.31 -3.01 9.24
C LEU A 104 -14.40 -2.13 8.63
N PRO A 105 -14.29 -1.82 7.32
CA PRO A 105 -15.38 -1.24 6.56
C PRO A 105 -16.68 -2.06 6.70
N LYS A 106 -17.82 -1.39 6.53
CA LYS A 106 -19.12 -2.06 6.45
C LYS A 106 -19.24 -2.88 5.15
N GLY A 107 -20.32 -3.67 5.05
CA GLY A 107 -20.63 -4.47 3.87
C GLY A 107 -20.08 -5.90 3.87
N TYR A 108 -19.25 -6.29 4.85
CA TYR A 108 -18.85 -7.70 5.02
C TYR A 108 -19.89 -8.47 5.83
N ARG A 109 -20.28 -9.65 5.34
CA ARG A 109 -21.17 -10.56 6.09
C ARG A 109 -20.49 -11.08 7.34
N ALA A 110 -21.30 -11.52 8.30
CA ALA A 110 -20.80 -12.28 9.44
C ALA A 110 -20.02 -13.52 8.96
N GLY A 111 -18.80 -13.69 9.47
CA GLY A 111 -17.90 -14.78 9.07
C GLY A 111 -17.21 -14.59 7.71
N ALA A 112 -17.45 -13.49 6.98
CA ALA A 112 -16.71 -13.24 5.73
C ALA A 112 -15.25 -12.86 5.98
N CYS A 113 -14.93 -12.41 7.19
CA CYS A 113 -13.62 -11.93 7.61
C CYS A 113 -13.06 -12.85 8.69
N GLU A 114 -11.95 -13.52 8.40
CA GLU A 114 -11.32 -14.50 9.29
C GLU A 114 -9.91 -14.07 9.66
N PRO A 115 -9.52 -14.16 10.95
CA PRO A 115 -8.14 -14.00 11.37
C PRO A 115 -7.22 -14.99 10.66
N THR A 116 -6.03 -14.52 10.30
CA THR A 116 -5.00 -15.30 9.64
C THR A 116 -3.66 -15.09 10.33
N GLN A 117 -2.68 -15.94 10.02
CA GLN A 117 -1.34 -15.77 10.55
C GLN A 117 -0.77 -14.40 10.14
N ALA A 118 -0.54 -13.55 11.14
CA ALA A 118 0.06 -12.25 10.95
C ALA A 118 1.53 -12.39 10.53
N PRO A 119 1.99 -11.62 9.51
CA PRO A 119 3.41 -11.54 9.19
C PRO A 119 4.18 -10.79 10.28
N GLU A 120 5.52 -10.78 10.18
CA GLU A 120 6.37 -10.06 11.12
C GLU A 120 5.99 -8.57 11.19
N GLY A 121 5.92 -8.02 12.41
CA GLY A 121 5.57 -6.62 12.64
C GLY A 121 4.08 -6.28 12.50
N VAL A 122 3.22 -7.29 12.31
CA VAL A 122 1.75 -7.16 12.34
C VAL A 122 1.22 -7.85 13.61
N LEU A 123 0.39 -7.13 14.37
CA LEU A 123 -0.24 -7.63 15.59
C LEU A 123 -1.38 -8.61 15.28
N SER A 124 -2.18 -8.27 14.28
CA SER A 124 -3.28 -9.09 13.79
C SER A 124 -3.50 -8.86 12.31
N GLN A 125 -3.86 -9.91 11.58
CA GLN A 125 -4.25 -9.83 10.18
C GLN A 125 -5.54 -10.60 9.96
N VAL A 126 -6.48 -9.97 9.27
CA VAL A 126 -7.75 -10.57 8.87
C VAL A 126 -7.84 -10.57 7.35
N LYS A 127 -8.25 -11.70 6.78
CA LYS A 127 -8.61 -11.80 5.37
C LYS A 127 -10.12 -11.88 5.23
N CYS A 128 -10.65 -11.05 4.35
CA CYS A 128 -12.06 -11.01 4.05
C CYS A 128 -12.35 -11.52 2.64
N ALA A 129 -13.43 -12.29 2.52
CA ALA A 129 -14.07 -12.62 1.25
C ALA A 129 -14.81 -11.39 0.68
N GLN A 130 -15.66 -11.64 -0.32
CA GLN A 130 -16.48 -10.64 -1.00
C GLN A 130 -17.24 -9.72 -0.02
N ASN A 131 -17.16 -8.42 -0.26
CA ASN A 131 -18.03 -7.42 0.34
C ASN A 131 -19.37 -7.36 -0.44
N ASP A 132 -20.49 -7.29 0.27
CA ASP A 132 -21.84 -7.33 -0.30
C ASP A 132 -22.34 -6.00 -0.86
N ASP A 133 -21.67 -4.89 -0.53
CA ASP A 133 -22.06 -3.60 -1.07
C ASP A 133 -21.81 -3.56 -2.59
N PRO A 134 -22.64 -2.81 -3.34
CA PRO A 134 -22.40 -2.60 -4.76
C PRO A 134 -20.99 -2.09 -5.01
N ASP A 135 -20.33 -2.69 -6.01
CA ASP A 135 -18.95 -2.39 -6.38
C ASP A 135 -17.92 -2.59 -5.25
N GLY A 136 -18.27 -3.40 -4.24
CA GLY A 136 -17.36 -3.82 -3.19
C GLY A 136 -16.27 -4.79 -3.70
N PRO A 137 -15.15 -4.90 -2.96
CA PRO A 137 -14.07 -5.80 -3.33
C PRO A 137 -14.47 -7.27 -3.23
N VAL A 138 -13.85 -8.10 -4.06
CA VAL A 138 -14.01 -9.58 -3.99
C VAL A 138 -13.16 -10.20 -2.88
N SER A 139 -12.12 -9.49 -2.45
CA SER A 139 -11.23 -9.92 -1.40
C SER A 139 -10.57 -8.71 -0.74
N ALA A 140 -10.30 -8.82 0.54
CA ALA A 140 -9.54 -7.83 1.27
C ALA A 140 -8.60 -8.45 2.30
N THR A 141 -7.52 -7.73 2.61
CA THR A 141 -6.62 -8.03 3.72
C THR A 141 -6.52 -6.78 4.57
N PHE A 142 -6.74 -6.93 5.87
CA PHE A 142 -6.61 -5.87 6.85
C PHE A 142 -5.55 -6.29 7.86
N SER A 143 -4.64 -5.38 8.19
CA SER A 143 -3.55 -5.64 9.13
C SER A 143 -3.52 -4.55 10.19
N LEU A 144 -3.40 -4.95 11.45
CA LEU A 144 -3.21 -4.08 12.61
C LEU A 144 -1.74 -4.09 13.01
N VAL A 145 -1.14 -2.93 13.23
CA VAL A 145 0.26 -2.80 13.67
C VAL A 145 0.36 -2.04 14.99
N GLY A 146 1.50 -2.18 15.66
CA GLY A 146 1.73 -1.54 16.97
C GLY A 146 2.15 -0.07 16.90
N ASP A 147 2.80 0.34 15.80
CA ASP A 147 3.48 1.63 15.73
C ASP A 147 3.60 2.15 14.29
N SER A 148 4.01 3.42 14.14
CA SER A 148 4.11 4.06 12.82
C SER A 148 5.22 3.50 11.92
N LEU A 149 6.35 3.04 12.48
CA LEU A 149 7.41 2.42 11.67
C LEU A 149 6.91 1.10 11.08
N SER A 150 6.15 0.34 11.87
CA SER A 150 5.51 -0.88 11.39
C SER A 150 4.42 -0.61 10.37
N LEU A 151 3.68 0.50 10.50
CA LEU A 151 2.69 0.91 9.52
C LEU A 151 3.31 1.21 8.15
N GLU A 152 4.37 2.02 8.13
CA GLU A 152 5.07 2.40 6.90
C GLU A 152 5.72 1.18 6.22
N ARG A 153 6.34 0.30 6.99
CA ARG A 153 6.96 -0.93 6.50
C ARG A 153 5.91 -1.85 5.85
N VAL A 154 4.84 -2.17 6.58
CA VAL A 154 3.78 -3.06 6.09
C VAL A 154 3.09 -2.46 4.88
N PHE A 155 2.86 -1.14 4.85
CA PHE A 155 2.31 -0.47 3.68
C PHE A 155 3.22 -0.61 2.45
N THR A 156 4.51 -0.32 2.61
CA THR A 156 5.50 -0.41 1.53
C THR A 156 5.63 -1.84 1.00
N GLU A 157 5.66 -2.83 1.90
CA GLU A 157 5.67 -4.25 1.53
C GLU A 157 4.39 -4.64 0.77
N THR A 158 3.23 -4.21 1.26
CA THR A 158 1.92 -4.51 0.64
C THR A 158 1.84 -3.98 -0.80
N ILE A 159 2.36 -2.78 -1.07
CA ILE A 159 2.30 -2.17 -2.41
C ILE A 159 3.44 -2.60 -3.34
N SER A 160 4.47 -3.29 -2.82
CA SER A 160 5.68 -3.63 -3.58
C SER A 160 5.42 -4.57 -4.77
N ALA A 161 4.41 -5.43 -4.65
CA ALA A 161 4.00 -6.37 -5.70
C ALA A 161 3.02 -5.76 -6.71
N ALA A 162 2.53 -4.55 -6.49
CA ALA A 162 1.52 -3.91 -7.32
C ALA A 162 2.12 -2.99 -8.38
N ASN A 163 1.53 -3.01 -9.58
CA ASN A 163 1.83 -2.05 -10.62
C ASN A 163 1.10 -0.75 -10.32
N ARG A 164 1.86 0.29 -9.95
CA ARG A 164 1.32 1.59 -9.57
C ARG A 164 0.63 2.28 -10.73
N VAL A 165 -0.55 2.83 -10.47
CA VAL A 165 -1.30 3.71 -11.39
C VAL A 165 -1.78 4.94 -10.64
N ASP A 166 -2.15 5.99 -11.36
CA ASP A 166 -2.83 7.12 -10.73
C ASP A 166 -4.21 6.68 -10.24
N CYS A 167 -4.59 7.17 -9.06
CA CYS A 167 -5.93 6.97 -8.55
C CYS A 167 -6.96 7.68 -9.45
N PRO A 168 -8.20 7.17 -9.56
CA PRO A 168 -9.27 7.82 -10.29
C PRO A 168 -9.38 9.32 -9.97
N GLY A 169 -9.55 10.13 -11.01
CA GLY A 169 -9.44 11.60 -10.92
C GLY A 169 -8.04 12.15 -11.19
N ASN A 170 -7.10 11.34 -11.72
CA ASN A 170 -5.70 11.70 -11.96
C ASN A 170 -4.97 12.13 -10.69
N ILE A 171 -5.28 11.46 -9.57
CA ILE A 171 -4.64 11.72 -8.28
C ILE A 171 -3.38 10.86 -8.19
N GLN A 172 -2.25 11.50 -7.91
CA GLN A 172 -0.97 10.80 -7.80
C GLN A 172 -1.01 9.74 -6.68
N SER A 173 -0.46 8.56 -6.99
CA SER A 173 -0.33 7.43 -6.08
C SER A 173 1.16 7.14 -5.82
N PRO A 174 1.58 6.79 -4.58
CA PRO A 174 0.84 7.00 -3.35
C PRO A 174 0.66 8.50 -3.03
N GLY A 175 -0.34 8.83 -2.21
CA GLY A 175 -0.60 10.21 -1.76
C GLY A 175 -1.41 10.27 -0.47
N PRO A 176 -1.52 11.44 0.17
CA PRO A 176 -2.31 11.58 1.40
C PRO A 176 -3.80 11.39 1.12
N TRP A 177 -4.51 10.73 2.02
CA TRP A 177 -5.97 10.68 2.02
C TRP A 177 -6.57 11.19 3.33
N ARG A 178 -7.87 11.45 3.30
CA ARG A 178 -8.63 12.07 4.39
C ARG A 178 -9.97 11.37 4.52
N ARG A 179 -10.44 11.16 5.75
CA ARG A 179 -11.81 10.68 5.98
C ARG A 179 -12.84 11.70 5.52
N ASN A 180 -13.99 11.21 5.09
CA ASN A 180 -15.13 12.07 4.77
C ASN A 180 -15.62 12.90 5.97
N ALA A 181 -15.53 12.33 7.18
CA ALA A 181 -15.95 13.00 8.40
C ALA A 181 -14.99 14.12 8.86
N THR A 182 -13.73 14.09 8.41
CA THR A 182 -12.67 15.03 8.83
C THR A 182 -11.82 15.46 7.63
N PRO A 183 -12.40 16.20 6.66
CA PRO A 183 -11.75 16.52 5.38
C PRO A 183 -10.55 17.48 5.51
N ASP A 184 -10.36 18.12 6.66
CA ASP A 184 -9.23 19.02 6.90
C ASP A 184 -8.00 18.31 7.50
N SER A 185 -8.14 17.05 7.94
CA SER A 185 -7.07 16.26 8.56
C SER A 185 -6.60 15.10 7.66
N VAL A 186 -5.28 14.87 7.58
CA VAL A 186 -4.73 13.75 6.83
C VAL A 186 -4.86 12.51 7.69
N SER A 187 -5.47 11.47 7.13
CA SER A 187 -5.77 10.23 7.86
C SER A 187 -4.75 9.13 7.58
N GLY A 188 -4.03 9.23 6.46
CA GLY A 188 -2.92 8.34 6.12
C GLY A 188 -2.50 8.46 4.67
N GLN A 189 -1.93 7.39 4.14
CA GLN A 189 -1.49 7.26 2.75
C GLN A 189 -2.41 6.32 1.97
N LEU A 190 -2.69 6.68 0.72
CA LEU A 190 -3.49 5.94 -0.23
C LEU A 190 -2.63 5.56 -1.40
N TYR A 191 -2.80 4.33 -1.87
CA TYR A 191 -2.17 3.78 -3.04
C TYR A 191 -3.20 3.11 -3.93
N CYS A 192 -3.13 3.44 -5.21
CA CYS A 192 -3.83 2.78 -6.29
C CYS A 192 -2.84 2.00 -7.15
N GLY A 193 -3.15 0.74 -7.42
CA GLY A 193 -2.34 -0.12 -8.28
C GLY A 193 -3.10 -1.33 -8.81
N LEU A 194 -2.40 -2.13 -9.60
CA LEU A 194 -2.89 -3.39 -10.16
C LEU A 194 -2.05 -4.54 -9.62
N VAL A 195 -2.69 -5.53 -9.01
CA VAL A 195 -2.06 -6.81 -8.64
C VAL A 195 -2.61 -7.86 -9.60
N ASP A 196 -1.76 -8.58 -10.33
CA ASP A 196 -2.08 -9.49 -11.44
C ASP A 196 -3.08 -8.93 -12.47
N GLY A 197 -3.07 -7.60 -12.66
CA GLY A 197 -3.97 -6.89 -13.57
C GLY A 197 -5.32 -6.48 -12.97
N GLN A 198 -5.61 -6.83 -11.71
CA GLN A 198 -6.87 -6.45 -11.07
C GLN A 198 -6.72 -5.17 -10.22
N PRO A 199 -7.72 -4.27 -10.26
CA PRO A 199 -7.77 -3.08 -9.42
C PRO A 199 -7.56 -3.40 -7.94
N THR A 200 -6.60 -2.70 -7.33
CA THR A 200 -6.25 -2.82 -5.93
C THR A 200 -6.10 -1.44 -5.30
N VAL A 201 -6.80 -1.21 -4.20
CA VAL A 201 -6.70 0.01 -3.40
C VAL A 201 -6.11 -0.37 -2.05
N VAL A 202 -5.02 0.30 -1.67
CA VAL A 202 -4.32 0.09 -0.40
C VAL A 202 -4.25 1.40 0.35
N TRP A 203 -4.54 1.42 1.64
CA TRP A 203 -4.41 2.62 2.45
C TRP A 203 -3.96 2.34 3.87
N THR A 204 -3.26 3.31 4.46
CA THR A 204 -2.94 3.34 5.89
C THR A 204 -3.97 4.16 6.65
N ASP A 205 -4.14 3.84 7.92
CA ASP A 205 -4.89 4.65 8.88
C ASP A 205 -3.96 4.94 10.06
N GLU A 206 -3.47 6.17 10.15
CA GLU A 206 -2.42 6.55 11.09
C GLU A 206 -2.90 6.50 12.55
N GLU A 207 -4.15 6.86 12.79
CA GLU A 207 -4.76 6.86 14.12
C GLU A 207 -5.06 5.43 14.57
N ARG A 208 -5.64 4.63 13.66
CA ARG A 208 -6.05 3.25 13.98
C ARG A 208 -4.90 2.25 13.91
N LYS A 209 -3.76 2.64 13.31
CA LYS A 209 -2.61 1.78 13.01
C LYS A 209 -2.99 0.57 12.17
N THR A 210 -3.73 0.81 11.08
CA THR A 210 -4.15 -0.25 10.17
C THR A 210 -3.63 -0.04 8.76
N VAL A 211 -3.21 -1.11 8.10
CA VAL A 211 -3.00 -1.18 6.65
C VAL A 211 -4.11 -2.03 6.05
N SER A 212 -4.83 -1.48 5.09
CA SER A 212 -5.96 -2.13 4.44
C SER A 212 -5.68 -2.26 2.96
N ALA A 213 -5.92 -3.44 2.39
CA ALA A 213 -5.80 -3.70 0.96
C ALA A 213 -7.07 -4.39 0.46
N VAL A 214 -7.70 -3.82 -0.56
CA VAL A 214 -8.92 -4.36 -1.17
C VAL A 214 -8.70 -4.57 -2.66
N ARG A 215 -9.26 -5.65 -3.21
CA ARG A 215 -9.07 -6.04 -4.60
C ARG A 215 -10.40 -6.35 -5.28
N ALA A 216 -10.54 -5.90 -6.52
CA ALA A 216 -11.73 -6.13 -7.33
C ALA A 216 -11.83 -7.54 -7.93
N GLY A 217 -10.73 -8.27 -8.07
CA GLY A 217 -10.74 -9.58 -8.75
C GLY A 217 -11.02 -9.48 -10.26
N PRO A 218 -11.05 -10.62 -10.97
CA PRO A 218 -11.26 -10.64 -12.43
C PRO A 218 -12.67 -10.20 -12.85
N ASP A 219 -13.70 -10.61 -12.09
CA ASP A 219 -15.11 -10.37 -12.41
C ASP A 219 -15.76 -9.27 -11.56
N GLY A 220 -14.99 -8.56 -10.74
CA GLY A 220 -15.53 -7.53 -9.86
C GLY A 220 -15.46 -6.12 -10.45
N PRO A 221 -15.52 -5.09 -9.58
CA PRO A 221 -15.68 -3.71 -10.02
C PRO A 221 -14.49 -3.20 -10.83
N THR A 222 -14.77 -2.28 -11.75
CA THR A 222 -13.69 -1.51 -12.40
C THR A 222 -12.99 -0.62 -11.38
N PHE A 223 -11.77 -0.16 -11.68
CA PHE A 223 -11.01 0.70 -10.77
C PHE A 223 -11.80 1.93 -10.28
N PRO A 224 -12.46 2.73 -11.16
CA PRO A 224 -13.25 3.87 -10.70
C PRO A 224 -14.36 3.49 -9.71
N ARG A 225 -14.96 2.31 -9.87
CA ARG A 225 -16.04 1.85 -8.98
C ARG A 225 -15.50 1.32 -7.64
N LEU A 226 -14.43 0.53 -7.65
CA LEU A 226 -13.76 0.11 -6.42
C LEU A 226 -13.26 1.31 -5.60
N TYR A 227 -12.72 2.32 -6.30
CA TYR A 227 -12.28 3.56 -5.66
C TYR A 227 -13.45 4.32 -5.03
N ALA A 228 -14.58 4.44 -5.74
CA ALA A 228 -15.78 5.06 -5.20
C ALA A 228 -16.32 4.31 -3.96
N TRP A 229 -16.31 2.98 -3.99
CA TRP A 229 -16.62 2.15 -2.81
C TRP A 229 -15.69 2.50 -1.66
N TRP A 230 -14.37 2.50 -1.88
CA TRP A 230 -13.38 2.85 -0.84
C TRP A 230 -13.64 4.24 -0.26
N SER A 231 -13.82 5.24 -1.12
CA SER A 231 -14.07 6.62 -0.69
C SER A 231 -15.32 6.74 0.18
N SER A 232 -16.36 5.94 -0.04
CA SER A 232 -17.56 5.95 0.81
C SER A 232 -17.37 5.24 2.17
N HIS A 233 -16.33 4.43 2.32
CA HIS A 233 -16.08 3.57 3.47
C HIS A 233 -14.87 3.97 4.33
N SER A 234 -14.10 4.98 3.91
CA SER A 234 -12.83 5.42 4.54
C SER A 234 -12.96 6.59 5.52
#